data_AF-A0A662WEB5-F1
#
_entry.id   AF-A0A662WEB5-F1
#
_cell.length_a   1.000
_cell.length_b   1.000
_cell.length_c   1.000
_cell.angle_alpha   90.00
_cell.angle_beta   90.00
_cell.angle_gamma   90.00
#
_symmetry.space_group_name_H-M   'P 1'
#
loop_
_entity.id
_entity.type
_entity.pdbx_description
1 polymer ?
#
loop_
_entity_poly.entity_id
_entity_poly.type
_entity_poly.pdbx_seq_one_letter_code
_entity_poly.pdbx_strand_id
1 'polypeptide(L)'
;MAPKSKSKRAAAAAEEPDSPHTASEHQQHAPSMEKQADSDRVVFGVDLDDPRDVEDDAHVLAPIAKYAILGMICLMSFAIRLFAVVRYESVRLGLGELVIHEFDPYFNYRTTKYLASEGFLEFLDWFDDRAWYPLGRIIGGTIYPGLMYTAALVYWVLNLLNISINVRNTCVFLAPLFAANTAVASYLLTKEVTKRSSAGLMAAAFAGIVPSYISRSVGGSYDNEGVAIFALIFVFYLWIKA
;
A
#
# COMPACT_ATOMS: atom_id res chain seq x y z
N MET A 1 -30.70 -24.98 -103.98
CA MET A 1 -29.45 -25.59 -104.46
C MET A 1 -28.30 -24.87 -103.76
N ALA A 2 -27.61 -25.52 -102.82
CA ALA A 2 -26.36 -24.98 -102.22
C ALA A 2 -25.21 -25.12 -103.25
N PRO A 3 -24.10 -24.34 -103.18
CA PRO A 3 -23.04 -24.51 -102.15
C PRO A 3 -22.41 -23.19 -101.64
N LYS A 4 -22.10 -23.06 -100.33
CA LYS A 4 -20.78 -23.19 -99.66
C LYS A 4 -19.60 -22.38 -100.26
N SER A 5 -19.02 -21.45 -99.48
CA SER A 5 -17.60 -21.52 -99.01
C SER A 5 -17.06 -20.20 -98.40
N LYS A 6 -16.77 -20.27 -97.09
CA LYS A 6 -15.67 -19.68 -96.26
C LYS A 6 -14.92 -18.40 -96.71
N SER A 7 -14.78 -17.42 -95.80
CA SER A 7 -13.55 -17.18 -94.99
C SER A 7 -13.36 -15.72 -94.49
N LYS A 8 -13.15 -15.61 -93.17
CA LYS A 8 -12.31 -14.66 -92.40
C LYS A 8 -12.60 -13.14 -92.39
N ARG A 9 -13.16 -12.74 -91.24
CA ARG A 9 -12.61 -11.91 -90.14
C ARG A 9 -12.64 -10.37 -90.27
N ALA A 10 -13.22 -9.80 -89.20
CA ALA A 10 -13.08 -8.45 -88.62
C ALA A 10 -13.96 -7.33 -89.22
N ALA A 11 -15.15 -7.17 -88.63
CA ALA A 11 -15.96 -5.94 -88.64
C ALA A 11 -15.81 -5.30 -87.24
N ALA A 12 -15.36 -4.05 -87.12
CA ALA A 12 -16.04 -2.78 -87.41
C ALA A 12 -16.91 -2.34 -86.22
N ALA A 13 -16.84 -1.03 -85.99
CA ALA A 13 -17.24 -0.31 -84.79
C ALA A 13 -18.76 -0.01 -84.71
N ALA A 14 -19.15 0.35 -83.48
CA ALA A 14 -20.17 1.34 -83.09
C ALA A 14 -21.67 0.96 -83.00
N GLU A 15 -22.35 1.76 -82.15
CA GLU A 15 -23.78 1.84 -81.75
C GLU A 15 -24.17 1.01 -80.50
N GLU A 16 -24.19 1.58 -79.27
CA GLU A 16 -25.16 2.48 -78.59
C GLU A 16 -26.60 1.91 -78.47
N PRO A 17 -27.47 2.35 -77.54
CA PRO A 17 -27.33 2.90 -76.18
C PRO A 17 -28.31 2.19 -75.17
N ASP A 18 -28.26 2.49 -73.87
CA ASP A 18 -29.45 2.65 -72.99
C ASP A 18 -29.10 2.57 -71.49
N SER A 19 -29.68 3.49 -70.73
CA SER A 19 -29.86 3.46 -69.27
C SER A 19 -31.36 3.75 -69.03
N PRO A 20 -32.00 3.48 -67.86
CA PRO A 20 -31.42 3.25 -66.52
C PRO A 20 -32.13 2.13 -65.71
N HIS A 21 -31.68 1.90 -64.46
CA HIS A 21 -32.46 1.52 -63.25
C HIS A 21 -31.73 0.52 -62.31
N THR A 22 -31.30 1.07 -61.16
CA THR A 22 -31.38 0.50 -59.79
C THR A 22 -31.16 -1.00 -59.55
N ALA A 23 -30.04 -1.34 -58.90
CA ALA A 23 -29.99 -2.35 -57.84
C ALA A 23 -28.75 -2.12 -56.95
N SER A 24 -28.99 -2.06 -55.65
CA SER A 24 -28.03 -1.99 -54.55
C SER A 24 -27.17 -3.25 -54.46
N GLU A 25 -25.83 -3.10 -54.42
CA GLU A 25 -24.94 -4.19 -54.06
C GLU A 25 -24.35 -4.02 -52.66
N HIS A 26 -24.44 -5.13 -51.93
CA HIS A 26 -23.97 -5.38 -50.59
C HIS A 26 -22.46 -5.15 -50.43
N GLN A 27 -22.11 -4.29 -49.48
CA GLN A 27 -21.40 -4.69 -48.26
C GLN A 27 -20.25 -5.71 -48.43
N GLN A 28 -19.03 -5.21 -48.59
CA GLN A 28 -17.84 -5.90 -48.08
C GLN A 28 -17.14 -4.98 -47.08
N HIS A 29 -17.43 -5.26 -45.81
CA HIS A 29 -16.75 -4.74 -44.65
C HIS A 29 -15.29 -5.21 -44.72
N ALA A 30 -14.35 -4.28 -44.89
CA ALA A 30 -12.95 -4.56 -44.64
C ALA A 30 -12.81 -5.07 -43.19
N PRO A 31 -12.04 -6.13 -42.92
CA PRO A 31 -11.88 -6.61 -41.56
C PRO A 31 -11.24 -5.51 -40.75
N SER A 32 -11.93 -5.10 -39.69
CA SER A 32 -11.39 -4.30 -38.61
C SER A 32 -10.03 -4.87 -38.22
N MET A 33 -8.98 -4.07 -38.31
CA MET A 33 -7.76 -4.31 -37.55
C MET A 33 -8.19 -4.46 -36.09
N GLU A 34 -8.31 -5.71 -35.62
CA GLU A 34 -8.08 -6.00 -34.22
C GLU A 34 -6.73 -5.39 -33.90
N LYS A 35 -6.74 -4.27 -33.16
CA LYS A 35 -5.59 -3.89 -32.35
C LYS A 35 -5.37 -5.08 -31.44
N GLN A 36 -4.48 -5.95 -31.86
CA GLN A 36 -3.89 -6.99 -31.03
C GLN A 36 -3.27 -6.24 -29.86
N ALA A 37 -4.03 -6.12 -28.77
CA ALA A 37 -3.57 -5.54 -27.53
C ALA A 37 -2.40 -6.42 -27.12
N ASP A 38 -1.22 -5.86 -27.28
CA ASP A 38 0.04 -6.47 -26.90
C ASP A 38 -0.11 -6.92 -25.44
N SER A 39 -0.18 -8.23 -25.22
CA SER A 39 -0.50 -8.82 -23.92
C SER A 39 0.53 -8.45 -22.85
N ASP A 40 1.70 -7.99 -23.27
CA ASP A 40 2.77 -7.51 -22.39
C ASP A 40 2.55 -6.06 -21.90
N ARG A 41 1.60 -5.33 -22.49
CA ARG A 41 1.28 -3.92 -22.16
C ARG A 41 0.16 -3.77 -21.15
N VAL A 42 -0.48 -4.88 -20.79
CA VAL A 42 -1.68 -4.90 -19.96
C VAL A 42 -1.40 -5.73 -18.71
N VAL A 43 -1.20 -5.07 -17.57
CA VAL A 43 -1.03 -5.74 -16.28
C VAL A 43 -2.38 -5.75 -15.57
N PHE A 44 -2.95 -6.93 -15.30
CA PHE A 44 -4.29 -7.09 -14.69
C PHE A 44 -5.43 -6.35 -15.43
N GLY A 45 -5.41 -6.31 -16.76
CA GLY A 45 -6.45 -5.61 -17.54
C GLY A 45 -6.30 -4.08 -17.57
N VAL A 46 -5.19 -3.55 -17.03
CA VAL A 46 -4.85 -2.13 -17.02
C VAL A 46 -3.73 -1.86 -18.01
N ASP A 47 -3.96 -0.96 -18.97
CA ASP A 47 -2.96 -0.49 -19.92
C ASP A 47 -1.91 0.36 -19.21
N LEU A 48 -0.64 -0.01 -19.35
CA LEU A 48 0.51 0.63 -18.69
C LEU A 48 0.80 2.05 -19.21
N ASP A 49 0.39 2.35 -20.45
CA ASP A 49 0.60 3.64 -21.12
C ASP A 49 -0.70 4.46 -21.20
N ASP A 50 -1.62 4.32 -20.23
CA ASP A 50 -2.83 5.13 -20.21
C ASP A 50 -2.45 6.62 -20.08
N PRO A 51 -2.82 7.50 -21.04
CA PRO A 51 -2.40 8.90 -21.03
C PRO A 51 -2.81 9.66 -19.77
N ARG A 52 -3.84 9.18 -19.06
CA ARG A 52 -4.28 9.72 -17.76
C ARG A 52 -3.25 9.54 -16.64
N ASP A 53 -2.40 8.52 -16.73
CA ASP A 53 -1.35 8.24 -15.76
C ASP A 53 -0.09 9.09 -16.03
N VAL A 54 0.12 9.56 -17.27
CA VAL A 54 1.23 10.43 -17.69
C VAL A 54 0.89 11.92 -17.57
N GLU A 55 -0.36 12.33 -17.83
CA GLU A 55 -0.82 13.73 -17.69
C GLU A 55 -0.76 14.24 -16.23
N ASP A 56 -0.78 13.31 -15.27
CA ASP A 56 -0.87 13.57 -13.84
C ASP A 56 0.47 14.03 -13.21
N ASP A 57 1.57 14.00 -13.98
CA ASP A 57 2.90 14.52 -13.58
C ASP A 57 3.27 15.82 -14.34
N ALA A 58 2.46 16.25 -15.32
CA ALA A 58 2.72 17.45 -16.11
C ALA A 58 2.37 18.77 -15.38
N HIS A 59 1.46 18.72 -14.41
CA HIS A 59 1.04 19.88 -13.62
C HIS A 59 1.54 19.79 -12.18
N VAL A 60 2.23 20.82 -11.70
CA VAL A 60 2.81 20.89 -10.33
C VAL A 60 1.77 20.69 -9.22
N LEU A 61 0.49 20.99 -9.47
CA LEU A 61 -0.61 20.78 -8.52
C LEU A 61 -0.93 19.31 -8.26
N ALA A 62 -0.80 18.45 -9.27
CA ALA A 62 -1.18 17.04 -9.16
C ALA A 62 -0.33 16.25 -8.13
N PRO A 63 1.02 16.33 -8.11
CA PRO A 63 1.80 15.67 -7.07
C PRO A 63 1.54 16.27 -5.68
N ILE A 64 1.34 17.59 -5.58
CA ILE A 64 1.01 18.24 -4.29
C ILE A 64 -0.31 17.69 -3.74
N ALA A 65 -1.34 17.58 -4.58
CA ALA A 65 -2.63 17.03 -4.18
C ALA A 65 -2.49 15.56 -3.74
N LYS A 66 -1.71 14.74 -4.46
CA LYS A 66 -1.45 13.33 -4.09
C LYS A 66 -0.81 13.20 -2.72
N TYR A 67 0.27 13.95 -2.46
CA TYR A 67 0.94 13.93 -1.16
C TYR A 67 0.08 14.52 -0.04
N ALA A 68 -0.73 15.53 -0.33
CA ALA A 68 -1.69 16.09 0.63
C ALA A 68 -2.75 15.04 1.01
N ILE A 69 -3.32 14.34 0.04
CA ILE A 69 -4.29 13.25 0.28
C ILE A 69 -3.65 12.13 1.09
N LEU A 70 -2.44 11.70 0.74
CA LEU A 70 -1.71 10.68 1.48
C LEU A 70 -1.42 11.12 2.93
N GLY A 71 -1.04 12.39 3.13
CA GLY A 71 -0.86 12.98 4.46
C GLY A 71 -2.15 12.98 5.27
N MET A 72 -3.29 13.31 4.66
CA MET A 72 -4.61 13.23 5.30
C MET A 72 -5.00 11.80 5.65
N ILE A 73 -4.69 10.82 4.81
CA ILE A 73 -4.91 9.39 5.10
C ILE A 73 -4.06 8.95 6.29
N CYS A 74 -2.79 9.35 6.35
CA CYS A 74 -1.90 9.03 7.46
C CYS A 74 -2.39 9.65 8.77
N LEU A 75 -2.79 10.92 8.73
CA LEU A 75 -3.37 11.63 9.88
C LEU A 75 -4.66 10.94 10.35
N MET A 76 -5.54 10.56 9.43
CA MET A 76 -6.77 9.84 9.74
C MET A 76 -6.49 8.46 10.36
N SER A 77 -5.56 7.69 9.78
CA SER A 77 -5.13 6.37 10.27
C SER A 77 -4.61 6.45 11.71
N PHE A 78 -3.80 7.48 11.99
CA PHE A 78 -3.29 7.76 13.33
C PHE A 78 -4.41 8.17 14.29
N ALA A 79 -5.26 9.14 13.91
CA ALA A 79 -6.30 9.70 14.76
C ALA A 79 -7.35 8.67 15.18
N ILE A 80 -7.81 7.80 14.27
CA ILE A 80 -8.81 6.76 14.57
C ILE A 80 -8.32 5.81 15.67
N ARG A 81 -7.01 5.50 15.68
CA ARG A 81 -6.39 4.59 16.66
C ARG A 81 -6.18 5.21 18.03
N LEU A 82 -6.32 6.53 18.15
CA LEU A 82 -6.22 7.23 19.44
C LEU A 82 -7.55 7.29 20.19
N PHE A 83 -8.64 6.75 19.65
CA PHE A 83 -9.96 6.84 20.29
C PHE A 83 -9.98 6.29 21.73
N ALA A 84 -9.31 5.16 21.98
CA ALA A 84 -9.22 4.56 23.32
C ALA A 84 -8.45 5.48 24.30
N VAL A 85 -7.30 6.01 23.85
CA VAL A 85 -6.47 6.94 24.61
C VAL A 85 -7.23 8.23 24.96
N VAL A 86 -7.95 8.81 23.99
CA VAL A 86 -8.72 10.04 24.22
C VAL A 86 -9.88 9.79 25.19
N ARG A 87 -10.64 8.70 24.98
CA ARG A 87 -11.87 8.42 25.73
C ARG A 87 -11.61 8.00 27.17
N TYR A 88 -10.61 7.14 27.40
CA TYR A 88 -10.38 6.54 28.71
C TYR A 88 -9.24 7.22 29.48
N GLU A 89 -8.27 7.83 28.79
CA GLU A 89 -7.04 8.32 29.44
C GLU A 89 -6.95 9.86 29.46
N SER A 90 -7.39 10.54 28.40
CA SER A 90 -7.27 12.01 28.29
C SER A 90 -8.42 12.79 28.95
N VAL A 91 -9.66 12.28 28.91
CA VAL A 91 -10.85 13.04 29.35
C VAL A 91 -11.23 12.79 30.82
N ARG A 92 -10.83 11.65 31.43
CA ARG A 92 -11.34 11.29 32.77
C ARG A 92 -10.52 11.83 33.95
N LEU A 93 -9.23 12.16 33.78
CA LEU A 93 -8.36 12.39 34.96
C LEU A 93 -7.49 13.64 35.00
N GLY A 94 -7.25 14.39 33.92
CA GLY A 94 -6.39 15.60 33.96
C GLY A 94 -4.94 15.37 34.46
N LEU A 95 -4.59 14.11 34.75
CA LEU A 95 -3.36 13.56 35.31
C LEU A 95 -3.02 12.23 34.61
N GLY A 96 -3.71 11.92 33.49
CA GLY A 96 -3.81 10.59 32.90
C GLY A 96 -2.47 10.05 32.46
N GLU A 97 -1.92 9.12 33.24
CA GLU A 97 -0.88 8.24 32.75
C GLU A 97 -1.47 7.39 31.62
N LEU A 98 -0.82 7.40 30.46
CA LEU A 98 -1.18 6.52 29.34
C LEU A 98 -1.01 5.07 29.83
N VAL A 99 -2.02 4.23 29.62
CA VAL A 99 -2.08 2.84 30.12
C VAL A 99 -1.92 1.89 28.94
N ILE A 100 -1.17 0.83 29.19
CA ILE A 100 -1.02 -0.25 28.23
C ILE A 100 -2.23 -1.17 28.39
N HIS A 101 -2.92 -1.40 27.28
CA HIS A 101 -4.10 -2.25 27.24
C HIS A 101 -3.67 -3.70 27.00
N GLU A 102 -4.52 -4.63 27.46
CA GLU A 102 -4.30 -6.08 27.35
C GLU A 102 -3.16 -6.63 28.24
N PHE A 103 -3.06 -7.94 28.37
CA PHE A 103 -2.12 -8.59 29.30
C PHE A 103 -0.72 -8.75 28.69
N ASP A 104 -0.64 -9.19 27.44
CA ASP A 104 0.62 -9.52 26.76
C ASP A 104 1.57 -8.31 26.61
N PRO A 105 1.08 -7.09 26.27
CA PRO A 105 1.93 -5.92 26.10
C PRO A 105 2.71 -5.47 27.36
N TYR A 106 2.30 -5.88 28.56
CA TYR A 106 3.03 -5.56 29.80
C TYR A 106 4.42 -6.19 29.81
N PHE A 107 4.56 -7.40 29.26
CA PHE A 107 5.86 -8.04 29.13
C PHE A 107 6.76 -7.26 28.16
N ASN A 108 6.23 -6.89 26.99
CA ASN A 108 6.94 -6.09 25.99
C ASN A 108 7.36 -4.71 26.54
N TYR A 109 6.50 -4.08 27.34
CA TYR A 109 6.83 -2.82 27.99
C TYR A 109 7.94 -2.97 29.03
N ARG A 110 7.89 -4.00 29.87
CA ARG A 110 8.93 -4.28 30.85
C ARG A 110 10.28 -4.48 30.18
N THR A 111 10.32 -5.27 29.11
CA THR A 111 11.55 -5.55 28.36
C THR A 111 12.06 -4.28 27.66
N THR A 112 11.18 -3.46 27.09
CA THR A 112 11.54 -2.16 26.49
C THR A 112 12.08 -1.18 27.54
N LYS A 113 11.48 -1.15 28.74
CA LYS A 113 11.95 -0.32 29.85
C LYS A 113 13.36 -0.72 30.29
N TYR A 114 13.62 -2.03 30.40
CA TYR A 114 14.95 -2.55 30.72
C TYR A 114 15.97 -2.18 29.63
N LEU A 115 15.61 -2.37 28.35
CA LEU A 115 16.46 -1.99 27.21
C LEU A 115 16.79 -0.49 27.21
N ALA A 116 15.81 0.36 27.52
CA ALA A 116 15.99 1.81 27.55
C ALA A 116 16.87 2.30 28.72
N SER A 117 16.94 1.55 29.84
CA SER A 117 17.73 1.93 31.02
C SER A 117 19.12 1.31 31.06
N GLU A 118 19.24 0.01 30.78
CA GLU A 118 20.50 -0.73 30.90
C GLU A 118 21.30 -0.76 29.59
N GLY A 119 20.63 -0.55 28.45
CA GLY A 119 21.24 -0.56 27.13
C GLY A 119 21.16 -1.91 26.42
N PHE A 120 21.66 -1.95 25.19
CA PHE A 120 21.42 -3.06 24.27
C PHE A 120 22.18 -4.35 24.60
N LEU A 121 23.44 -4.24 25.05
CA LEU A 121 24.25 -5.43 25.35
C LEU A 121 23.73 -6.15 26.60
N GLU A 122 23.47 -5.40 27.67
CA GLU A 122 22.89 -5.94 28.91
C GLU A 122 21.52 -6.58 28.66
N PHE A 123 20.73 -6.02 27.73
CA PHE A 123 19.45 -6.60 27.33
C PHE A 123 19.59 -7.96 26.65
N LEU A 124 20.62 -8.17 25.82
CA LEU A 124 20.85 -9.46 25.16
C LEU A 124 21.28 -10.55 26.14
N ASP A 125 22.06 -10.19 27.16
CA ASP A 125 22.51 -11.10 28.20
C ASP A 125 21.54 -11.17 29.41
N TRP A 126 20.37 -10.54 29.31
CA TRP A 126 19.45 -10.41 30.43
C TRP A 126 18.81 -11.74 30.84
N PHE A 127 19.05 -12.13 32.09
CA PHE A 127 18.34 -13.20 32.79
C PHE A 127 17.31 -12.61 33.76
N ASP A 128 16.03 -12.95 33.58
CA ASP A 128 14.94 -12.52 34.45
C ASP A 128 14.68 -13.58 35.53
N ASP A 129 15.10 -13.27 36.76
CA ASP A 129 14.88 -14.07 37.97
C ASP A 129 13.47 -13.90 38.55
N ARG A 130 12.71 -12.89 38.10
CA ARG A 130 11.36 -12.59 38.62
C ARG A 130 10.24 -13.32 37.91
N ALA A 131 10.54 -13.97 36.79
CA ALA A 131 9.60 -14.79 36.03
C ALA A 131 9.92 -16.28 36.23
N TRP A 132 8.92 -17.14 36.15
CA TRP A 132 9.11 -18.61 36.18
C TRP A 132 9.87 -19.13 37.41
N TYR A 133 9.50 -18.69 38.62
CA TYR A 133 10.10 -19.23 39.85
C TYR A 133 9.89 -20.75 39.93
N PRO A 134 10.93 -21.55 40.24
CA PRO A 134 12.29 -21.19 40.67
C PRO A 134 13.36 -21.13 39.55
N LEU A 135 12.99 -21.34 38.29
CA LEU A 135 13.93 -21.50 37.18
C LEU A 135 14.45 -20.18 36.61
N GLY A 136 13.63 -19.12 36.60
CA GLY A 136 13.94 -17.91 35.85
C GLY A 136 13.68 -18.04 34.35
N ARG A 137 13.93 -16.96 33.59
CA ARG A 137 13.86 -16.97 32.12
C ARG A 137 15.00 -16.15 31.52
N ILE A 138 15.75 -16.75 30.59
CA ILE A 138 16.71 -16.01 29.75
C ILE A 138 15.91 -15.19 28.74
N ILE A 139 15.95 -13.86 28.83
CA ILE A 139 15.12 -12.99 28.00
C ILE A 139 15.74 -12.80 26.63
N GLY A 140 16.99 -12.34 26.54
CA GLY A 140 17.58 -11.94 25.26
C GLY A 140 17.61 -13.05 24.19
N GLY A 141 17.70 -14.32 24.60
CA GLY A 141 17.64 -15.47 23.69
C GLY A 141 16.25 -16.05 23.42
N THR A 142 15.19 -15.59 24.11
CA THR A 142 13.83 -16.18 24.02
C THR A 142 12.75 -15.20 23.54
N ILE A 143 13.15 -14.03 23.04
CA ILE A 143 12.24 -13.00 22.51
C ILE A 143 12.76 -12.43 21.19
N TYR A 144 11.85 -11.88 20.39
CA TYR A 144 12.22 -11.07 19.23
C TYR A 144 12.46 -9.62 19.66
N PRO A 145 13.70 -9.09 19.57
CA PRO A 145 14.04 -7.78 20.13
C PRO A 145 13.55 -6.60 19.25
N GLY A 146 13.00 -6.86 18.07
CA GLY A 146 12.68 -5.83 17.07
C GLY A 146 11.72 -4.75 17.57
N LEU A 147 10.64 -5.14 18.26
CA LEU A 147 9.67 -4.21 18.82
C LEU A 147 10.32 -3.31 19.89
N MET A 148 10.99 -3.93 20.87
CA MET A 148 11.64 -3.24 21.99
C MET A 148 12.70 -2.27 21.50
N TYR A 149 13.53 -2.71 20.55
CA TYR A 149 14.59 -1.89 19.97
C TYR A 149 14.03 -0.70 19.19
N THR A 150 12.97 -0.91 18.42
CA THR A 150 12.30 0.17 17.68
C THR A 150 11.74 1.22 18.63
N ALA A 151 11.08 0.82 19.72
CA ALA A 151 10.57 1.75 20.72
C ALA A 151 11.71 2.48 21.47
N ALA A 152 12.76 1.77 21.86
CA ALA A 152 13.93 2.35 22.52
C ALA A 152 14.65 3.35 21.62
N LEU A 153 14.78 3.05 20.32
CA LEU A 153 15.35 3.96 19.33
C LEU A 153 14.53 5.25 19.22
N VAL A 154 13.20 5.15 19.10
CA VAL A 154 12.32 6.32 19.08
C VAL A 154 12.46 7.14 20.37
N TYR A 155 12.52 6.48 21.52
CA TYR A 155 12.74 7.14 22.82
C TYR A 155 14.09 7.88 22.88
N TRP A 156 15.19 7.24 22.46
CA TRP A 156 16.51 7.87 22.46
C TRP A 156 16.60 9.05 21.48
N VAL A 157 16.00 8.94 20.30
CA VAL A 157 15.94 10.04 19.32
C VAL A 157 15.14 11.22 19.87
N LEU A 158 13.99 10.98 20.52
CA LEU A 158 13.19 12.04 21.14
C LEU A 158 13.95 12.73 22.28
N ASN A 159 14.64 11.96 23.12
CA ASN A 159 15.47 12.51 24.19
C ASN A 159 16.67 13.30 23.64
N LEU A 160 17.27 12.86 22.52
CA LEU A 160 18.35 13.59 21.84
C LEU A 160 17.87 14.96 21.33
N LEU A 161 16.59 15.06 20.92
CA LEU A 161 15.94 16.30 20.53
C LEU A 161 15.45 17.15 21.73
N ASN A 162 15.83 16.79 22.96
CA ASN A 162 15.41 17.41 24.22
C ASN A 162 13.89 17.36 24.47
N ILE A 163 13.19 16.38 23.88
CA ILE A 163 11.78 16.14 24.13
C ILE A 163 11.69 15.04 25.19
N SER A 164 11.61 15.43 26.47
CA SER A 164 11.57 14.49 27.60
C SER A 164 10.23 13.75 27.66
N ILE A 165 10.16 12.58 27.03
CA ILE A 165 8.98 11.71 27.00
C ILE A 165 9.27 10.45 27.82
N ASN A 166 8.28 9.96 28.58
CA ASN A 166 8.41 8.69 29.28
C ASN A 166 8.39 7.53 28.28
N VAL A 167 9.23 6.51 28.49
CA VAL A 167 9.25 5.27 27.68
C VAL A 167 7.85 4.68 27.49
N ARG A 168 6.98 4.76 28.52
CA ARG A 168 5.60 4.28 28.43
C ARG A 168 4.82 4.97 27.33
N ASN A 169 4.93 6.29 27.22
CA ASN A 169 4.21 7.08 26.21
C ASN A 169 4.70 6.71 24.81
N THR A 170 6.02 6.50 24.64
CA THR A 170 6.60 6.03 23.39
C THR A 170 6.02 4.68 22.97
N CYS A 171 5.90 3.72 23.90
CA CYS A 171 5.28 2.42 23.63
C CYS A 171 3.80 2.54 23.21
N VAL A 172 3.03 3.40 23.88
CA VAL A 172 1.60 3.60 23.60
C VAL A 172 1.35 4.19 22.20
N PHE A 173 2.18 5.14 21.77
CA PHE A 173 2.05 5.79 20.45
C PHE A 173 2.76 5.05 19.32
N LEU A 174 3.52 3.99 19.61
CA LEU A 174 4.27 3.26 18.58
C LEU A 174 3.34 2.62 17.55
N ALA A 175 2.29 1.91 17.98
CA ALA A 175 1.40 1.19 17.06
C ALA A 175 0.63 2.14 16.12
N PRO A 176 0.03 3.27 16.59
CA PRO A 176 -0.55 4.27 15.70
C PRO A 176 0.44 4.87 14.71
N LEU A 177 1.69 5.12 15.12
CA LEU A 177 2.74 5.66 14.25
C LEU A 177 3.08 4.68 13.13
N PHE A 178 3.26 3.39 13.47
CA PHE A 178 3.50 2.36 12.46
C PHE A 178 2.30 2.13 11.56
N ALA A 179 1.07 2.25 12.06
CA ALA A 179 -0.13 2.15 11.22
C ALA A 179 -0.25 3.27 10.17
N ALA A 180 0.22 4.48 10.49
CA ALA A 180 0.33 5.54 9.49
C ALA A 180 1.39 5.19 8.42
N ASN A 181 2.54 4.65 8.84
CA ASN A 181 3.58 4.18 7.92
C ASN A 181 3.11 2.99 7.07
N THR A 182 2.26 2.12 7.61
CA THR A 182 1.62 1.02 6.86
C THR A 182 0.77 1.56 5.71
N ALA A 183 0.02 2.64 5.92
CA ALA A 183 -0.76 3.26 4.83
C ALA A 183 0.15 3.76 3.70
N VAL A 184 1.31 4.34 4.05
CA VAL A 184 2.33 4.75 3.07
C VAL A 184 2.93 3.53 2.36
N ALA A 185 3.27 2.47 3.09
CA ALA A 185 3.80 1.24 2.51
C ALA A 185 2.79 0.59 1.55
N SER A 186 1.50 0.60 1.89
CA SER A 186 0.42 0.11 1.01
C SER A 186 0.30 0.96 -0.25
N TYR A 187 0.41 2.29 -0.15
CA TYR A 187 0.47 3.17 -1.33
C TYR A 187 1.62 2.78 -2.26
N LEU A 188 2.82 2.63 -1.70
CA LEU A 188 4.03 2.30 -2.47
C LEU A 188 3.91 0.93 -3.14
N LEU A 189 3.47 -0.10 -2.40
CA LEU A 189 3.27 -1.44 -2.94
C LEU A 189 2.27 -1.44 -4.10
N THR A 190 1.07 -0.88 -3.90
CA THR A 190 0.02 -0.90 -4.92
C THR A 190 0.40 -0.04 -6.13
N LYS A 191 1.10 1.08 -5.92
CA LYS A 191 1.64 1.89 -7.00
C LYS A 191 2.62 1.09 -7.86
N GLU A 192 3.50 0.29 -7.25
CA GLU A 192 4.44 -0.52 -8.04
C GLU A 192 3.76 -1.64 -8.83
N VAL A 193 2.75 -2.28 -8.24
CA VAL A 193 2.05 -3.40 -8.89
C VAL A 193 1.15 -2.93 -10.03
N THR A 194 0.37 -1.87 -9.80
CA THR A 194 -0.63 -1.40 -10.76
C THR A 194 -0.11 -0.32 -11.70
N LYS A 195 1.08 0.23 -11.41
CA LYS A 195 1.66 1.43 -12.06
C LYS A 195 0.74 2.67 -12.02
N ARG A 196 -0.32 2.63 -11.20
CA ARG A 196 -1.30 3.71 -11.04
C ARG A 196 -1.25 4.34 -9.67
N SER A 197 -1.08 5.66 -9.64
CA SER A 197 -1.04 6.42 -8.39
C SER A 197 -2.41 6.48 -7.70
N SER A 198 -3.50 6.55 -8.46
CA SER A 198 -4.87 6.58 -7.94
C SER A 198 -5.26 5.31 -7.19
N ALA A 199 -4.89 4.14 -7.74
CA ALA A 199 -5.08 2.85 -7.10
C ALA A 199 -4.29 2.75 -5.79
N GLY A 200 -3.06 3.27 -5.76
CA GLY A 200 -2.25 3.34 -4.54
C GLY A 200 -2.90 4.19 -3.44
N LEU A 201 -3.48 5.34 -3.78
CA LEU A 201 -4.16 6.20 -2.80
C LEU A 201 -5.40 5.50 -2.21
N MET A 202 -6.15 4.77 -3.03
CA MET A 202 -7.29 3.99 -2.57
C MET A 202 -6.86 2.85 -1.63
N ALA A 203 -5.78 2.13 -1.97
CA ALA A 203 -5.22 1.08 -1.13
C ALA A 203 -4.74 1.61 0.22
N ALA A 204 -4.07 2.78 0.24
CA ALA A 204 -3.65 3.44 1.47
C ALA A 204 -4.85 3.83 2.35
N ALA A 205 -5.92 4.36 1.75
CA ALA A 205 -7.14 4.71 2.47
C ALA A 205 -7.76 3.47 3.14
N PHE A 206 -7.88 2.36 2.41
CA PHE A 206 -8.40 1.10 2.95
C PHE A 206 -7.51 0.53 4.06
N ALA A 207 -6.19 0.50 3.88
CA ALA A 207 -5.26 0.05 4.91
C ALA A 207 -5.34 0.92 6.19
N GLY A 208 -5.58 2.23 6.04
CA GLY A 208 -5.72 3.16 7.15
C GLY A 208 -6.97 2.91 8.00
N ILE A 209 -8.11 2.57 7.39
CA ILE A 209 -9.41 2.48 8.08
C ILE A 209 -9.90 1.05 8.34
N VAL A 210 -9.21 0.02 7.85
CA VAL A 210 -9.68 -1.37 7.95
C VAL A 210 -9.81 -1.82 9.42
N PRO A 211 -11.01 -2.22 9.89
CA PRO A 211 -11.23 -2.57 11.29
C PRO A 211 -10.35 -3.71 11.80
N SER A 212 -10.07 -4.69 10.94
CA SER A 212 -9.23 -5.84 11.26
C SER A 212 -7.80 -5.47 11.60
N TYR A 213 -7.25 -4.40 11.00
CA TYR A 213 -5.93 -3.91 11.37
C TYR A 213 -6.00 -2.96 12.56
N ILE A 214 -7.05 -2.13 12.64
CA ILE A 214 -7.26 -1.21 13.76
C ILE A 214 -7.28 -1.97 15.08
N SER A 215 -7.99 -3.10 15.17
CA SER A 215 -8.10 -3.87 16.42
C SER A 215 -6.76 -4.33 17.02
N ARG A 216 -5.70 -4.41 16.20
CA ARG A 216 -4.35 -4.86 16.57
C ARG A 216 -3.32 -3.72 16.60
N SER A 217 -3.75 -2.48 16.35
CA SER A 217 -2.88 -1.30 16.25
C SER A 217 -3.44 -0.07 16.94
N VAL A 218 -4.38 -0.26 17.87
CA VAL A 218 -4.92 0.81 18.72
C VAL A 218 -3.82 1.38 19.62
N GLY A 219 -3.87 2.68 19.91
CA GLY A 219 -3.03 3.30 20.93
C GLY A 219 -3.15 2.55 22.26
N GLY A 220 -2.00 2.13 22.81
CA GLY A 220 -1.94 1.35 24.05
C GLY A 220 -1.83 -0.17 23.86
N SER A 221 -2.09 -0.69 22.65
CA SER A 221 -1.81 -2.09 22.29
C SER A 221 -0.36 -2.22 21.83
N TYR A 222 0.55 -2.36 22.79
CA TYR A 222 1.99 -2.47 22.52
C TYR A 222 2.40 -3.93 22.24
N ASP A 223 1.96 -4.42 21.09
CA ASP A 223 2.24 -5.77 20.61
C ASP A 223 2.96 -5.77 19.25
N ASN A 224 3.57 -6.91 18.91
CA ASN A 224 4.43 -7.10 17.76
C ASN A 224 3.69 -6.92 16.43
N GLU A 225 2.39 -7.20 16.39
CA GLU A 225 1.59 -7.19 15.16
C GLU A 225 1.54 -5.80 14.50
N GLY A 226 1.51 -4.73 15.31
CA GLY A 226 1.46 -3.36 14.80
C GLY A 226 2.66 -2.99 13.92
N VAL A 227 3.86 -3.42 14.32
CA VAL A 227 5.11 -3.19 13.59
C VAL A 227 5.33 -4.24 12.50
N ALA A 228 4.93 -5.50 12.75
CA ALA A 228 5.10 -6.61 11.82
C ALA A 228 4.33 -6.40 10.51
N ILE A 229 3.10 -5.88 10.57
CA ILE A 229 2.28 -5.64 9.37
C ILE A 229 2.92 -4.56 8.47
N PHE A 230 3.45 -3.49 9.06
CA PHE A 230 4.24 -2.50 8.31
C PHE A 230 5.43 -3.16 7.61
N ALA A 231 6.24 -3.90 8.37
CA ALA A 231 7.44 -4.54 7.85
C ALA A 231 7.12 -5.51 6.71
N LEU A 232 6.05 -6.30 6.84
CA LEU A 232 5.60 -7.25 5.83
C LEU A 232 5.24 -6.56 4.51
N ILE A 233 4.41 -5.51 4.55
CA ILE A 233 4.00 -4.78 3.34
C ILE A 233 5.20 -4.07 2.72
N PHE A 234 6.07 -3.49 3.54
CA PHE A 234 7.26 -2.78 3.07
C PHE A 234 8.28 -3.72 2.42
N VAL A 235 8.49 -4.92 2.97
CA VAL A 235 9.35 -5.94 2.36
C VAL A 235 8.77 -6.41 1.02
N PHE A 236 7.46 -6.63 0.91
CA PHE A 236 6.84 -6.95 -0.39
C PHE A 236 7.00 -5.82 -1.41
N TYR A 237 6.91 -4.56 -0.98
CA TYR A 237 7.19 -3.42 -1.84
C TYR A 237 8.63 -3.47 -2.37
N LEU A 238 9.61 -3.65 -1.48
CA LEU A 238 11.02 -3.74 -1.86
C LEU A 238 11.29 -4.95 -2.77
N TRP A 239 10.64 -6.08 -2.51
CA TRP A 239 10.78 -7.29 -3.32
C TRP A 239 10.26 -7.09 -4.75
N ILE A 240 9.09 -6.45 -4.92
CA ILE A 240 8.53 -6.18 -6.26
C ILE A 240 9.33 -5.12 -7.01
N LYS A 241 9.98 -4.21 -6.27
CA LYS A 241 10.80 -3.15 -6.84
C LYS A 241 12.20 -3.62 -7.26
N ALA A 242 12.75 -4.63 -6.58
CA ALA A 242 14.07 -5.20 -6.85
C ALA A 242 14.09 -5.98 -8.18
#